data_AF-A0A0F9M8R4-F1
#
_entry.id   AF-A0A0F9M8R4-F1
#
_cell.length_a   1.000
_cell.length_b   1.000
_cell.length_c   1.000
_cell.angle_alpha   90.00
_cell.angle_beta   90.00
_cell.angle_gamma   90.00
#
_symmetry.space_group_name_H-M   'P 1'
#
loop_
_entity.id
_entity.type
_entity.pdbx_description
1 polymer ?
#
loop_
_entity_poly.entity_id
_entity_poly.type
_entity_poly.pdbx_seq_one_letter_code
_entity_poly.pdbx_strand_id
1 'polypeptide(L)'
;MKFPKKPKYGNILEICRKDFRNFKKDNGNRFMDHINLPIQQNETIQINRTEINKEQRNIENVRALLREGREDIAFSLFFRTFPSCLPHRTRDNK
;
A
#
# COMPACT_ATOMS: atom_id res chain seq x y z
N MET A 1 -12.21 8.43 -10.90
CA MET A 1 -11.21 7.39 -11.23
C MET A 1 -11.83 6.02 -10.92
N LYS A 2 -11.73 5.03 -11.82
CA LYS A 2 -12.15 3.65 -11.52
C LYS A 2 -11.01 2.93 -10.79
N PHE A 3 -11.28 2.40 -9.60
CA PHE A 3 -10.29 1.69 -8.81
C PHE A 3 -9.97 0.30 -9.40
N PRO A 4 -8.72 -0.19 -9.27
CA PRO A 4 -8.37 -1.53 -9.72
C PRO A 4 -9.00 -2.59 -8.82
N LYS A 5 -9.49 -3.69 -9.42
CA LYS A 5 -10.10 -4.83 -8.71
C LYS A 5 -9.05 -5.64 -7.91
N LYS A 6 -9.52 -6.37 -6.89
CA LYS A 6 -8.68 -7.30 -6.10
C LYS A 6 -8.00 -8.34 -7.02
N PRO A 7 -6.71 -8.65 -6.83
CA PRO A 7 -6.02 -9.64 -7.65
C PRO A 7 -6.62 -11.04 -7.45
N LYS A 8 -6.70 -11.86 -8.52
CA LYS A 8 -6.96 -13.30 -8.39
C LYS A 8 -5.70 -14.01 -7.83
N TYR A 9 -5.89 -15.06 -7.04
CA TYR A 9 -4.82 -15.75 -6.28
C TYR A 9 -3.55 -16.09 -7.09
N GLY A 10 -3.69 -16.49 -8.36
CA GLY A 10 -2.54 -16.80 -9.23
C GLY A 10 -1.71 -15.58 -9.69
N ASN A 11 -2.28 -14.38 -9.72
CA ASN A 11 -1.63 -13.18 -10.29
C ASN A 11 -1.23 -12.14 -9.21
N ILE A 12 -1.42 -12.45 -7.92
CA ILE A 12 -1.14 -11.51 -6.82
C ILE A 12 0.30 -11.01 -6.88
N LEU A 13 1.27 -11.91 -7.07
CA LEU A 13 2.69 -11.55 -7.00
C LEU A 13 3.10 -10.62 -8.15
N GLU A 14 2.65 -10.90 -9.38
CA GLU A 14 2.92 -10.05 -10.55
C GLU A 14 2.26 -8.68 -10.42
N ILE A 15 1.03 -8.67 -9.93
CA ILE A 15 0.28 -7.44 -9.70
C ILE A 15 0.97 -6.60 -8.61
N CYS A 16 1.44 -7.23 -7.53
CA CYS A 16 2.20 -6.56 -6.47
C CYS A 16 3.53 -6.02 -6.97
N ARG A 17 4.24 -6.75 -7.84
CA ARG A 17 5.45 -6.25 -8.49
C ARG A 17 5.16 -5.04 -9.39
N LYS A 18 4.00 -5.01 -10.05
CA LYS A 18 3.58 -3.85 -10.85
C LYS A 18 3.28 -2.64 -9.97
N ASP A 19 2.55 -2.83 -8.87
CA ASP A 19 2.22 -1.75 -7.94
C ASP A 19 3.45 -1.24 -7.19
N PHE A 20 4.38 -2.11 -6.80
CA PHE A 20 5.66 -1.72 -6.23
C PHE A 20 6.51 -0.92 -7.22
N ARG A 21 6.53 -1.29 -8.50
CA ARG A 21 7.18 -0.48 -9.54
C ARG A 21 6.53 0.90 -9.70
N ASN A 22 5.21 0.99 -9.58
CA ASN A 22 4.52 2.28 -9.61
C ASN A 22 4.84 3.11 -8.36
N PHE A 23 4.85 2.49 -7.18
CA PHE A 23 5.26 3.10 -5.91
C PHE A 23 6.69 3.66 -6.00
N LYS A 24 7.62 2.95 -6.64
CA LYS A 24 8.98 3.46 -6.89
C LYS A 24 8.96 4.70 -7.77
N LYS A 25 8.18 4.70 -8.84
CA LYS A 25 8.11 5.80 -9.82
C LYS A 25 7.55 7.10 -9.24
N ASP A 26 6.57 7.01 -8.35
CA ASP A 26 5.93 8.17 -7.73
C ASP A 26 6.35 8.40 -6.27
N ASN A 27 7.39 7.68 -5.82
CA ASN A 27 7.89 7.67 -4.45
C ASN A 27 6.78 7.37 -3.41
N GLY A 28 5.73 6.64 -3.80
CA GLY A 28 4.61 6.27 -2.93
C GLY A 28 3.63 7.39 -2.65
N ASN A 29 3.69 8.52 -3.37
CA ASN A 29 2.77 9.64 -3.13
C ASN A 29 1.31 9.23 -3.32
N ARG A 30 1.00 8.46 -4.38
CA ARG A 30 -0.37 7.94 -4.58
C ARG A 30 -0.82 7.01 -3.47
N PHE A 31 0.09 6.27 -2.83
CA PHE A 31 -0.24 5.39 -1.71
C PHE A 31 -0.53 6.20 -0.44
N MET A 32 0.18 7.30 -0.21
CA MET A 32 -0.04 8.16 0.95
C MET A 32 -1.34 8.94 0.85
N ASP A 33 -1.69 9.49 -0.32
CA ASP A 33 -3.01 10.08 -0.59
C ASP A 33 -4.15 9.14 -0.19
N HIS A 34 -3.90 7.87 -0.45
CA HIS A 34 -4.79 6.75 -0.28
C HIS A 34 -4.93 6.33 1.18
N ILE A 35 -3.85 6.30 1.95
CA ILE A 35 -3.90 6.11 3.41
C ILE A 35 -4.49 7.32 4.13
N ASN A 36 -4.25 8.53 3.61
CA ASN A 36 -4.74 9.78 4.21
C ASN A 36 -6.21 10.06 3.89
N LEU A 37 -6.75 9.56 2.77
CA LEU A 37 -8.16 9.73 2.40
C LEU A 37 -9.12 9.19 3.48
N PRO A 38 -8.96 7.95 3.99
CA PRO A 38 -9.75 7.41 5.09
C PRO A 38 -9.63 8.21 6.39
N ILE A 39 -8.44 8.79 6.68
CA ILE A 39 -8.19 9.63 7.87
C ILE A 39 -9.02 10.91 7.79
N GLN A 40 -9.12 11.51 6.59
CA GLN A 40 -9.92 12.71 6.36
C GLN A 40 -11.41 12.42 6.20
N GLN A 41 -11.80 11.22 5.75
CA GLN A 41 -13.19 10.91 5.41
C GLN A 41 -14.00 10.25 6.54
N ASN A 42 -13.41 9.81 7.65
CA ASN A 42 -14.19 9.19 8.74
C ASN A 42 -13.60 9.44 10.14
N GLU A 43 -14.18 10.41 10.88
CA GLU A 43 -14.27 10.33 12.35
C GLU A 43 -15.25 9.22 12.82
N THR A 44 -15.98 8.61 11.88
CA THR A 44 -17.15 7.74 12.14
C THR A 44 -16.90 6.24 11.99
N ILE A 45 -15.72 5.82 11.56
CA ILE A 45 -15.32 4.41 11.55
C ILE A 45 -14.16 4.32 12.54
N GLN A 46 -14.21 3.39 13.50
CA GLN A 46 -13.07 3.04 14.35
C GLN A 46 -11.93 2.43 13.51
N ILE A 47 -11.39 3.17 12.56
CA ILE A 47 -10.14 2.82 11.91
C ILE A 47 -9.10 3.06 12.99
N ASN A 48 -8.56 1.95 13.50
CA ASN A 48 -7.63 1.94 14.60
C ASN A 48 -6.40 2.78 14.22
N ARG A 49 -6.25 3.98 14.78
CA ARG A 49 -5.12 4.90 14.53
C ARG A 49 -3.77 4.20 14.61
N THR A 50 -3.69 3.15 15.44
CA THR A 50 -2.51 2.29 15.57
C THR A 50 -2.12 1.59 14.28
N GLU A 51 -3.09 1.06 13.53
CA GLU A 51 -2.85 0.37 12.25
C GLU A 51 -2.44 1.37 11.16
N ILE A 52 -3.08 2.54 11.10
CA ILE A 52 -2.68 3.64 10.19
C ILE A 52 -1.23 4.08 10.47
N ASN A 53 -0.88 4.33 11.74
CA ASN A 53 0.46 4.72 12.14
C ASN A 53 1.52 3.64 11.84
N LYS A 54 1.11 2.38 11.79
CA LYS A 54 1.97 1.25 11.44
C LYS A 54 2.14 1.14 9.93
N GLU A 55 1.08 1.31 9.14
CA GLU A 55 1.16 1.38 7.68
C GLU A 55 2.03 2.55 7.21
N GLN A 56 1.89 3.73 7.83
CA GLN A 56 2.69 4.91 7.52
C GLN A 56 4.19 4.67 7.80
N ARG A 57 4.52 4.14 8.98
CA ARG A 57 5.90 3.76 9.31
C ARG A 57 6.47 2.70 8.37
N ASN A 58 5.66 1.73 7.97
CA ASN A 58 6.08 0.72 7.00
C ASN A 58 6.39 1.34 5.63
N ILE A 59 5.58 2.30 5.15
CA ILE A 59 5.88 3.01 3.90
C ILE A 59 7.17 3.83 4.00
N GLU A 60 7.40 4.52 5.11
CA GLU A 60 8.65 5.25 5.35
C GLU A 60 9.86 4.31 5.31
N ASN A 61 9.74 3.13 5.94
CA ASN A 61 10.77 2.09 5.88
C ASN A 61 10.99 1.53 4.47
N VAL A 62 9.91 1.31 3.69
CA VAL A 62 10.03 0.91 2.27
C VAL A 62 10.78 1.98 1.47
N ARG A 63 10.48 3.27 1.69
CA ARG A 63 11.20 4.38 1.04
C ARG A 63 12.67 4.42 1.43
N ALA A 64 13.00 4.21 2.71
CA ALA A 64 14.37 4.17 3.18
C ALA A 64 15.16 3.03 2.51
N LEU A 65 14.59 1.81 2.50
CA LEU A 65 15.19 0.65 1.84
C LEU A 65 15.41 0.85 0.34
N LEU A 66 14.48 1.55 -0.34
CA LEU A 66 14.65 1.91 -1.75
C LEU A 66 15.81 2.89 -1.98
N ARG A 67 16.01 3.87 -1.08
CA ARG A 67 17.16 4.79 -1.17
C ARG A 67 18.49 4.08 -0.96
N GLU A 68 18.50 3.04 -0.13
CA GLU A 68 19.66 2.18 0.11
C GLU A 68 19.89 1.12 -0.99
N GLY A 69 19.04 1.07 -2.02
CA GLY A 69 19.14 0.08 -3.10
C GLY A 69 18.68 -1.34 -2.71
N ARG A 70 18.05 -1.52 -1.55
CA ARG A 70 17.60 -2.81 -1.01
C ARG A 70 16.21 -3.21 -1.51
N GLU A 71 16.07 -3.38 -2.82
CA GLU A 71 14.77 -3.51 -3.48
C GLU A 71 13.98 -4.77 -3.09
N ASP A 72 14.63 -5.92 -2.91
CA ASP A 72 13.94 -7.17 -2.53
C ASP A 72 13.36 -7.12 -1.12
N ILE A 73 14.08 -6.47 -0.20
CA ILE A 73 13.64 -6.25 1.17
C ILE A 73 12.50 -5.22 1.19
N ALA A 74 12.63 -4.14 0.42
CA ALA A 74 11.57 -3.15 0.25
C ALA A 74 10.29 -3.77 -0.33
N PHE A 75 10.41 -4.65 -1.34
CA PHE A 75 9.27 -5.35 -1.92
C PHE A 75 8.62 -6.30 -0.92
N SER A 76 9.41 -7.05 -0.15
CA SER A 76 8.90 -7.96 0.88
C SER A 76 8.14 -7.23 1.98
N LEU A 77 8.69 -6.10 2.45
CA LEU A 77 8.03 -5.25 3.44
C LEU A 77 6.76 -4.62 2.88
N PHE A 78 6.78 -4.15 1.63
CA PHE A 78 5.63 -3.62 0.92
C PHE A 78 4.51 -4.67 0.79
N PHE A 79 4.85 -5.88 0.34
CA PHE A 79 3.91 -7.00 0.17
C PHE A 79 3.29 -7.44 1.50
N ARG A 80 4.09 -7.49 2.58
CA ARG A 80 3.61 -7.82 3.92
C ARG A 80 2.69 -6.74 4.50
N THR A 81 2.98 -5.48 4.20
CA THR A 81 2.16 -4.34 4.63
C THR A 81 0.85 -4.29 3.87
N PHE A 82 0.88 -4.60 2.57
CA PHE A 82 -0.30 -4.59 1.70
C PHE A 82 -0.44 -5.95 0.97
N PRO A 83 -1.08 -6.96 1.58
CA PRO A 83 -1.23 -8.29 0.98
C PRO A 83 -2.01 -8.27 -0.36
N SER A 84 -2.83 -7.23 -0.58
CA SER A 84 -3.56 -6.95 -1.81
C SER A 84 -2.82 -6.02 -2.79
N CYS A 85 -1.54 -5.73 -2.54
CA CYS A 85 -0.66 -4.82 -3.27
C CYS A 85 -1.03 -3.33 -3.20
N LEU A 86 -2.25 -2.99 -2.79
CA LEU A 86 -2.80 -1.65 -2.62
C LEU A 86 -3.80 -1.65 -1.45
N PRO A 87 -3.75 -0.67 -0.53
CA PRO A 87 -4.68 -0.55 0.59
C PRO A 87 -6.15 -0.30 0.17
N HIS A 88 -6.42 0.06 -1.08
CA HIS A 88 -7.79 0.34 -1.59
C HIS A 88 -8.40 -0.83 -2.35
N ARG A 89 -7.62 -1.87 -2.65
CA ARG A 89 -8.13 -3.10 -3.30
C ARG A 89 -8.87 -4.02 -2.34
N THR A 90 -8.80 -3.74 -1.04
CA THR A 90 -9.60 -4.39 0.01
C THR A 90 -11.03 -3.88 0.06
N ARG A 91 -11.34 -2.74 -0.58
CA ARG A 91 -12.68 -2.15 -0.60
C ARG A 91 -13.47 -2.59 -1.84
N ASP A 92 -13.57 -3.89 -2.03
CA ASP A 92 -14.57 -4.52 -2.90
C ASP A 92 -15.05 -5.76 -2.14
N ASN A 93 -15.86 -5.49 -1.12
CA ASN A 93 -16.71 -6.49 -0.50
C ASN A 93 -17.96 -5.75 0.00
N LYS A 94 -19.03 -6.01 -0.75
CA LYS A 94 -20.43 -5.67 -0.54
C LYS A 94 -20.91 -4.34 -1.13
#